data_AF-A0A3D3XV73-F1
#
_entry.id   AF-A0A3D3XV73-F1
#
_cell.length_a   1.000
_cell.length_b   1.000
_cell.length_c   1.000
_cell.angle_alpha   90.00
_cell.angle_beta   90.00
_cell.angle_gamma   90.00
#
_symmetry.space_group_name_H-M   'P 1'
#
loop_
_entity.id
_entity.type
_entity.pdbx_description
1 polymer ?
#
loop_
_entity_poly.entity_id
_entity_poly.type
_entity_poly.pdbx_seq_one_letter_code
_entity_poly.pdbx_strand_id
1 'polypeptide(L)'
;LVAEMLRRVLEKNLTDTGTLLASFVGEPAHQLMVELASTPPSLVGTALENEFVDGVHRFLEERTRDAHRALARGLQEDDSSERLAVYWKARSETDSGNVSEAT
;
A
#
# COMPACT_ATOMS: atom_id res chain seq x y z
N LEU A 1 2.67 -8.98 0.55
CA LEU A 1 2.43 -9.37 -0.86
C LEU A 1 2.22 -8.16 -1.76
N VAL A 2 1.15 -7.37 -1.59
CA VAL A 2 0.84 -6.20 -2.45
C VAL A 2 2.01 -5.20 -2.55
N ALA A 3 2.59 -4.78 -1.41
CA ALA A 3 3.73 -3.87 -1.41
C ALA A 3 4.96 -4.42 -2.15
N GLU A 4 5.21 -5.73 -2.04
CA GLU A 4 6.33 -6.40 -2.71
C GLU A 4 6.09 -6.55 -4.21
N MET A 5 4.84 -6.81 -4.62
CA MET A 5 4.41 -6.81 -6.01
C MET A 5 4.59 -5.42 -6.63
N LEU A 6 4.08 -4.37 -5.99
CA LEU A 6 4.22 -2.99 -6.45
C LEU A 6 5.69 -2.59 -6.60
N ARG A 7 6.52 -2.93 -5.61
CA ARG A 7 7.97 -2.69 -5.66
C ARG A 7 8.61 -3.33 -6.90
N ARG A 8 8.30 -4.60 -7.19
CA ARG A 8 8.86 -5.30 -8.35
C ARG A 8 8.38 -4.74 -9.68
N VAL A 9 7.11 -4.34 -9.77
CA VAL A 9 6.57 -3.68 -10.96
C VAL A 9 7.34 -2.39 -11.25
N LEU A 10 7.58 -1.57 -10.22
CA LEU A 10 8.29 -0.31 -10.33
C LEU A 10 9.79 -0.48 -10.62
N GLU A 11 10.46 -1.39 -9.91
CA GLU A 11 11.91 -1.59 -10.06
C GLU A 11 12.30 -2.24 -11.39
N LYS A 12 11.45 -3.15 -11.90
CA LYS A 12 11.75 -3.95 -13.09
C LYS A 12 10.92 -3.56 -14.31
N ASN A 13 10.11 -2.50 -14.22
CA ASN A 13 9.20 -2.04 -15.27
C ASN A 13 8.36 -3.19 -15.87
N LEU A 14 7.78 -4.03 -15.00
CA LEU A 14 7.03 -5.20 -15.44
C LEU A 14 5.66 -4.77 -15.94
N THR A 15 5.39 -4.99 -17.23
CA THR A 15 4.18 -4.53 -17.91
C THR A 15 3.22 -5.66 -18.26
N ASP A 16 3.66 -6.92 -18.19
CA ASP A 16 2.83 -8.09 -18.46
C ASP A 16 2.73 -9.03 -17.24
N THR A 17 1.57 -9.66 -17.09
CA THR A 17 1.25 -10.56 -15.98
C THR A 17 2.19 -11.77 -15.94
N GLY A 18 2.62 -12.29 -17.10
CA GLY A 18 3.49 -13.47 -17.17
C GLY A 18 4.86 -13.19 -16.56
N THR A 19 5.50 -12.09 -16.93
CA THR A 19 6.79 -11.67 -16.39
C THR A 19 6.68 -11.29 -14.91
N LEU A 20 5.56 -10.70 -14.49
CA LEU A 20 5.29 -10.44 -13.07
C LEU A 20 5.23 -11.74 -12.26
N LEU A 21 4.47 -12.74 -12.71
CA LEU A 21 4.38 -14.05 -12.05
C LEU A 21 5.72 -14.77 -12.03
N ALA A 22 6.45 -14.75 -13.14
CA ALA A 22 7.80 -15.33 -13.24
C ALA A 22 8.75 -14.75 -12.20
N SER A 23 8.57 -13.48 -11.82
CA SER A 23 9.39 -12.83 -10.79
C SER A 23 9.22 -13.47 -9.41
N PHE A 24 8.12 -14.16 -9.12
CA PHE A 24 7.86 -14.81 -7.84
C PHE A 24 8.29 -16.28 -7.80
N VAL A 25 8.79 -16.86 -8.90
CA VAL A 25 9.16 -18.29 -8.96
C VAL A 25 10.17 -18.63 -7.86
N GLY A 26 9.87 -19.67 -7.09
CA GLY A 26 10.68 -20.12 -5.95
C GLY A 26 10.34 -19.44 -4.62
N GLU A 27 9.45 -18.45 -4.62
CA GLU A 27 8.99 -17.79 -3.38
C GLU A 27 7.67 -18.40 -2.88
N PRO A 28 7.42 -18.39 -1.56
CA PRO A 28 6.14 -18.84 -0.99
C PRO A 28 4.92 -18.12 -1.58
N ALA A 29 5.12 -16.89 -2.05
CA ALA A 29 4.09 -16.06 -2.67
C ALA A 29 3.67 -16.52 -4.08
N HIS A 30 4.48 -17.33 -4.76
CA HIS A 30 4.27 -17.68 -6.17
C HIS A 30 2.89 -18.29 -6.42
N GLN A 31 2.53 -19.30 -5.62
CA GLN A 31 1.29 -20.04 -5.82
C GLN A 31 0.06 -19.14 -5.63
N LEU A 32 0.08 -18.30 -4.60
CA LEU A 32 -0.98 -17.32 -4.35
C LEU A 32 -1.11 -16.29 -5.49
N MET A 33 0.02 -15.83 -6.05
CA MET A 33 0.00 -14.90 -7.19
C MET A 33 -0.59 -15.56 -8.45
N VAL A 34 -0.27 -16.83 -8.70
CA VAL A 34 -0.85 -17.60 -9.82
C VAL A 34 -2.34 -17.79 -9.64
N GLU A 35 -2.80 -18.13 -8.44
CA GLU A 35 -4.23 -18.29 -8.12
C GLU A 35 -5.01 -16.99 -8.31
N LEU A 36 -4.47 -15.86 -7.84
CA LEU A 36 -5.06 -14.54 -8.03
C LEU A 36 -5.15 -14.15 -9.51
N ALA A 37 -4.08 -14.37 -10.28
CA ALA A 37 -4.06 -14.05 -11.71
C ALA A 37 -4.98 -14.97 -12.56
N SER A 38 -5.22 -16.19 -12.07
CA SER A 38 -6.10 -17.15 -12.75
C SER A 38 -7.58 -16.94 -12.44
N THR A 39 -7.89 -16.12 -11.43
CA THR A 39 -9.27 -15.81 -11.05
C THR A 39 -9.81 -14.72 -11.98
N PRO A 40 -10.85 -15.00 -12.79
CA PRO A 40 -11.43 -13.99 -13.66
C PRO A 40 -12.00 -12.84 -12.82
N PRO A 41 -11.78 -11.58 -13.21
CA PRO A 41 -12.37 -10.45 -12.50
C PRO A 41 -13.90 -10.49 -12.67
N SER A 42 -14.61 -10.16 -11.60
CA SER A 42 -16.08 -10.00 -11.61
C SER A 42 -16.53 -8.73 -12.34
N LEU A 43 -15.62 -7.78 -12.51
CA LEU A 43 -15.81 -6.49 -13.18
C LEU A 43 -14.97 -6.44 -14.46
N VAL A 44 -15.37 -5.57 -15.40
CA VAL A 44 -14.67 -5.39 -16.69
C VAL A 44 -14.52 -3.91 -17.04
N GLY A 45 -13.54 -3.59 -17.88
CA GLY A 45 -13.30 -2.24 -18.37
C GLY A 45 -13.10 -1.22 -17.25
N THR A 46 -13.71 -0.05 -17.40
CA THR A 46 -13.56 1.07 -16.45
C THR A 46 -14.06 0.76 -15.03
N ALA A 47 -15.00 -0.17 -14.87
CA ALA A 47 -15.47 -0.57 -13.55
C ALA A 47 -14.37 -1.31 -12.76
N LEU A 48 -13.56 -2.12 -13.44
CA LEU A 48 -12.42 -2.81 -12.83
C LEU A 48 -11.31 -1.81 -12.48
N GLU A 49 -11.06 -0.83 -13.35
CA GLU A 49 -10.09 0.24 -13.11
C GLU A 49 -10.44 1.06 -11.87
N ASN A 50 -11.71 1.47 -11.74
CA ASN A 50 -12.18 2.22 -10.58
C ASN A 50 -12.09 1.39 -9.29
N GLU A 51 -12.51 0.13 -9.32
CA GLU A 51 -12.39 -0.77 -8.14
C GLU A 51 -10.92 -0.95 -7.73
N PHE A 52 -10.01 -1.04 -8.70
CA PHE A 52 -8.59 -1.10 -8.41
C PHE A 52 -8.08 0.18 -7.72
N VAL A 53 -8.43 1.35 -8.25
CA VAL A 53 -8.05 2.65 -7.66
C VAL A 53 -8.61 2.78 -6.24
N ASP A 54 -9.90 2.49 -6.05
CA ASP A 54 -10.57 2.53 -4.74
C ASP A 54 -9.92 1.55 -3.75
N GLY A 55 -9.57 0.35 -4.21
CA GLY A 55 -8.86 -0.66 -3.42
C GLY A 55 -7.47 -0.19 -2.98
N VAL A 56 -6.72 0.47 -3.88
CA VAL A 56 -5.41 1.05 -3.56
C VAL A 56 -5.54 2.16 -2.53
N HIS A 57 -6.52 3.05 -2.68
CA HIS A 57 -6.79 4.13 -1.72
C HIS A 57 -7.11 3.55 -0.34
N ARG A 58 -8.02 2.58 -0.26
CA ARG A 58 -8.38 1.89 0.98
C ARG A 58 -7.17 1.25 1.66
N PHE A 59 -6.31 0.59 0.89
CA PHE A 59 -5.08 -0.02 1.41
C PHE A 59 -4.10 1.02 1.99
N LEU A 60 -3.93 2.15 1.31
CA LEU A 60 -3.06 3.24 1.76
C LEU A 60 -3.60 3.94 3.01
N GLU A 61 -4.91 4.15 3.09
CA GLU A 61 -5.57 4.70 4.27
C GLU A 61 -5.43 3.79 5.49
N GLU A 62 -5.63 2.49 5.32
CA GLU A 62 -5.44 1.49 6.38
C GLU A 62 -3.99 1.48 6.87
N ARG A 63 -3.02 1.50 5.95
CA ARG A 63 -1.58 1.59 6.27
C ARG A 63 -1.25 2.84 7.07
N THR A 64 -1.77 3.99 6.64
CA THR A 64 -1.58 5.27 7.32
C THR A 64 -2.15 5.22 8.74
N ARG A 65 -3.39 4.72 8.88
CA ARG A 65 -4.06 4.57 10.17
C ARG A 65 -3.28 3.66 11.13
N ASP A 66 -2.77 2.54 10.65
CA ASP A 66 -1.99 1.61 11.47
C ASP A 66 -0.64 2.20 11.87
N ALA A 67 0.00 2.99 11.00
CA ALA A 67 1.21 3.73 11.33
C ALA A 67 0.95 4.77 12.44
N HIS A 68 -0.13 5.55 12.36
CA HIS A 68 -0.50 6.49 13.43
C HIS A 68 -0.82 5.77 14.74
N ARG A 69 -1.48 4.62 14.70
CA ARG A 69 -1.72 3.79 15.90
C ARG A 69 -0.42 3.26 16.52
N ALA A 70 0.57 2.90 15.70
CA ALA A 70 1.88 2.49 16.20
C ALA A 70 2.63 3.65 16.85
N LEU A 71 2.61 4.84 16.23
CA LEU A 71 3.22 6.04 16.79
C LEU A 71 2.55 6.47 18.11
N ALA A 72 1.22 6.43 18.18
CA ALA A 72 0.47 6.75 19.40
C ALA A 72 0.77 5.77 20.54
N ARG A 73 0.92 4.47 20.25
CA ARG A 73 1.36 3.48 21.24
C ARG A 73 2.78 3.74 21.71
N GLY A 74 3.70 4.04 20.80
CA GLY A 74 5.08 4.40 21.15
C GLY A 74 5.15 5.61 22.08
N LEU A 75 4.25 6.58 21.92
CA LEU A 75 4.11 7.73 22.83
C LEU A 75 3.52 7.39 24.20
N GLN A 76 2.62 6.41 24.26
CA GLN A 76 2.09 5.93 25.54
C GLN A 76 3.15 5.17 26.35
N GLU A 77 4.06 4.49 25.66
CA GLU A 77 5.17 3.73 26.26
C GLU A 77 6.36 4.63 26.65
N ASP A 78 6.58 5.71 25.90
CA ASP A 78 7.69 6.65 26.07
C ASP A 78 7.23 8.08 25.68
N ASP A 79 7.03 8.92 26.70
CA ASP A 79 6.54 10.30 26.56
C ASP A 79 7.67 11.33 26.31
N SER A 80 8.86 10.87 25.93
CA SER A 80 9.99 11.74 25.62
C SER A 80 9.67 12.76 24.53
N SER A 81 10.35 13.90 24.62
CA SER A 81 10.27 14.99 23.63
C SER A 81 10.65 14.52 22.22
N GLU A 82 11.54 13.53 22.11
CA GLU A 82 11.94 12.93 20.84
C GLU A 82 10.78 12.15 20.20
N ARG A 83 10.06 11.33 20.97
CA ARG A 83 8.87 10.60 20.47
C ARG A 83 7.74 11.54 20.09
N LEU A 84 7.54 12.61 20.85
CA LEU A 84 6.56 13.66 20.52
C LEU A 84 6.91 14.35 19.20
N ALA A 85 8.18 14.69 18.97
CA ALA A 85 8.61 15.30 17.72
C ALA A 85 8.36 14.38 16.51
N VAL A 86 8.66 13.09 16.63
CA VAL A 86 8.39 12.10 15.56
C VAL A 86 6.90 11.98 15.25
N TYR A 87 6.05 11.92 16.27
CA TYR A 87 4.59 11.86 16.10
C TYR A 87 4.04 13.11 15.41
N TRP A 88 4.40 14.31 15.88
CA TRP A 88 3.91 15.56 15.31
C TRP A 88 4.38 15.77 13.88
N LYS A 89 5.62 15.40 13.57
CA LYS A 89 6.13 15.41 12.20
C LYS A 89 5.28 14.53 11.28
N ALA A 90 5.10 13.26 11.63
CA ALA A 90 4.31 12.32 10.84
C ALA A 90 2.85 12.79 10.65
N ARG A 91 2.25 13.38 11.69
CA ARG A 91 0.89 13.93 11.61
C ARG A 91 0.80 15.12 10.65
N SER A 92 1.75 16.05 10.73
CA SER A 92 1.77 17.23 9.85
C SER A 92 1.96 16.89 8.37
N GLU A 93 2.77 15.87 8.06
CA GLU A 93 2.97 15.38 6.69
C GLU A 93 1.70 14.75 6.11
N THR A 94 0.89 14.10 6.95
CA THR A 94 -0.40 13.53 6.52
C THR A 94 -1.45 14.62 6.29
N ASP A 95 -1.53 15.61 7.18
CA ASP A 95 -2.47 16.74 7.05
C ASP A 95 -2.13 17.62 5.84
N SER A 96 -0.85 17.79 5.52
CA SER A 96 -0.40 18.57 4.35
C SER A 96 -0.76 17.91 3.01
N GLY A 97 -0.86 16.57 2.98
CA GLY A 97 -1.30 15.83 1.79
C GLY A 97 -2.78 16.03 1.45
N ASN A 98 -3.64 16.31 2.44
CA ASN A 98 -5.07 16.55 2.24
C ASN A 98 -5.41 17.99 1.79
N VAL A 99 -4.45 18.92 1.84
CA VAL A 99 -4.68 20.33 1.48
C VAL A 99 -4.44 20.60 -0.01
N SER A 100 -3.81 19.68 -0.74
CA SER A 100 -3.44 19.89 -2.15
C SER A 100 -4.54 19.57 -3.18
N GLU A 101 -5.71 19.07 -2.78
CA GLU A 101 -6.84 18.78 -3.71
C GLU A 101 -8.02 19.77 -3.62
N ALA A 102 -7.88 20.89 -2.90
CA ALA A 102 -8.98 21.83 -2.66
C ALA A 102 -8.92 23.16 -3.48
N THR A 103 -8.28 23.18 -4.65
CA THR A 103 -8.29 24.35 -5.57
C THR A 103 -8.59 23.99 -7.00
#